data_AF-A0A1I0WD67-F1
#
_entry.id   AF-A0A1I0WD67-F1
#
_cell.length_a   1.000
_cell.length_b   1.000
_cell.length_c   1.000
_cell.angle_alpha   90.00
_cell.angle_beta   90.00
_cell.angle_gamma   90.00
#
_symmetry.space_group_name_H-M   'P 1'
#
loop_
_entity.id
_entity.type
_entity.pdbx_description
1 polymer ?
#
loop_
_entity_poly.entity_id
_entity_poly.type
_entity_poly.pdbx_seq_one_letter_code
_entity_poly.pdbx_strand_id
1 'polypeptide(L)'
;MNDEPKKQPMPGSPETAQPQPEAKKRRKKPPLIDFNALDAHQQKTIHNIATAGARVANAQQKVREGQLRAMKATLAEILVDPEGTDPRFLGVLFRELLANATAANAKKIAAHPLCPSDLAERPQPAA
;
A
#
# COMPACT_ATOMS: atom_id res chain seq x y z
N MET A 1 -57.31 -42.86 -56.14
CA MET A 1 -56.46 -41.65 -56.05
C MET A 1 -57.12 -40.78 -54.98
N ASN A 2 -57.00 -41.05 -53.67
CA ASN A 2 -55.81 -41.11 -52.79
C ASN A 2 -54.82 -39.99 -53.08
N ASP A 3 -54.89 -38.91 -52.29
CA ASP A 3 -53.76 -38.47 -51.47
C ASP A 3 -54.24 -37.52 -50.36
N GLU A 4 -54.31 -38.04 -49.13
CA GLU A 4 -54.16 -37.28 -47.89
C GLU A 4 -53.00 -37.98 -47.17
N PRO A 5 -52.07 -37.26 -46.53
CA PRO A 5 -52.25 -37.12 -45.08
C PRO A 5 -51.64 -35.85 -44.47
N LYS A 6 -52.24 -35.36 -43.38
CA LYS A 6 -51.53 -34.51 -42.43
C LYS A 6 -51.99 -34.77 -41.00
N LYS A 7 -51.26 -35.63 -40.27
CA LYS A 7 -51.11 -35.52 -38.80
C LYS A 7 -49.70 -35.92 -38.34
N GLN A 8 -49.22 -35.11 -37.41
CA GLN A 8 -47.88 -35.02 -36.81
C GLN A 8 -47.46 -36.27 -36.01
N PRO A 9 -46.19 -36.31 -35.57
CA PRO A 9 -45.99 -36.14 -34.13
C PRO A 9 -44.79 -35.24 -33.74
N MET A 10 -44.94 -34.45 -32.68
CA MET A 10 -43.86 -34.03 -31.76
C MET A 10 -43.70 -35.12 -30.67
N PRO A 11 -42.73 -35.12 -29.72
CA PRO A 11 -41.66 -34.17 -29.40
C PRO A 11 -40.26 -34.83 -29.18
N GLY A 12 -39.19 -34.04 -29.15
CA GLY A 12 -37.88 -34.49 -28.69
C GLY A 12 -37.10 -33.34 -28.05
N SER A 13 -36.80 -33.48 -26.77
CA SER A 13 -35.78 -32.73 -26.01
C SER A 13 -34.99 -33.78 -25.20
N PRO A 14 -33.76 -33.56 -24.72
CA PRO A 14 -32.81 -32.45 -24.93
C PRO A 14 -31.36 -32.95 -25.24
N GLU A 15 -30.62 -32.35 -26.16
CA GLU A 15 -29.16 -32.61 -26.25
C GLU A 15 -28.37 -31.32 -26.48
N THR A 16 -27.76 -30.86 -25.38
CA THR A 16 -26.56 -30.04 -25.26
C THR A 16 -26.19 -29.13 -26.43
N ALA A 17 -26.64 -27.88 -26.37
CA ALA A 17 -25.87 -26.75 -26.86
C ALA A 17 -25.48 -25.89 -25.65
N GLN A 18 -24.25 -26.02 -25.18
CA GLN A 18 -23.64 -25.05 -24.27
C GLN A 18 -23.82 -23.66 -24.89
N PRO A 19 -24.37 -22.67 -24.16
CA PRO A 19 -24.20 -21.29 -24.58
C PRO A 19 -22.70 -20.99 -24.48
N GLN A 20 -22.09 -20.64 -25.61
CA GLN A 20 -20.77 -20.02 -25.62
C GLN A 20 -20.74 -18.94 -24.54
N PRO A 21 -19.64 -18.78 -23.79
CA PRO A 21 -19.52 -17.69 -22.84
C PRO A 21 -19.68 -16.40 -23.64
N GLU A 22 -20.80 -15.71 -23.39
CA GLU A 22 -21.09 -14.41 -23.98
C GLU A 22 -19.82 -13.57 -23.87
N ALA A 23 -19.31 -13.14 -25.04
CA ALA A 23 -18.13 -12.32 -25.12
C ALA A 23 -18.23 -11.23 -24.07
N LYS A 24 -17.34 -11.26 -23.06
CA LYS A 24 -17.24 -10.25 -22.01
C LYS A 24 -17.37 -8.89 -22.68
N LYS A 25 -18.54 -8.24 -22.55
CA LYS A 25 -18.75 -6.88 -23.03
C LYS A 25 -17.67 -6.04 -22.38
N ARG A 26 -16.62 -5.69 -23.13
CA ARG A 26 -15.53 -4.82 -22.66
C ARG A 26 -16.24 -3.53 -22.23
N ARG A 27 -16.36 -3.31 -20.92
CA ARG A 27 -16.90 -2.06 -20.38
C ARG A 27 -16.09 -0.94 -21.02
N LYS A 28 -16.73 -0.08 -21.82
CA LYS A 28 -16.06 1.07 -22.41
C LYS A 28 -15.49 1.89 -21.24
N LYS A 29 -14.21 2.25 -21.32
CA LYS A 29 -13.58 3.11 -20.30
C LYS A 29 -14.41 4.40 -20.20
N PRO A 30 -14.64 4.94 -19.00
CA PRO A 30 -15.31 6.23 -18.86
C PRO A 30 -14.54 7.30 -19.66
N PRO A 31 -15.25 8.29 -20.23
CA PRO A 31 -14.61 9.37 -20.96
C PRO A 31 -13.64 10.13 -20.04
N LEU A 32 -12.49 10.51 -20.58
CA LEU A 32 -11.53 11.35 -19.85
C LEU A 32 -12.12 12.76 -19.69
N ILE A 33 -11.94 13.37 -18.52
CA ILE A 33 -12.32 14.77 -18.31
C ILE A 33 -11.31 15.63 -19.06
N ASP A 34 -11.79 16.46 -19.99
CA ASP A 34 -10.98 17.47 -20.64
C ASP A 34 -10.89 18.71 -19.74
N PHE A 35 -9.79 18.81 -19.00
CA PHE A 35 -9.55 19.94 -18.10
C PHE A 35 -9.32 21.27 -18.84
N ASN A 36 -9.05 21.25 -20.14
CA ASN A 36 -8.87 22.47 -20.94
C ASN A 36 -10.20 23.06 -21.41
N ALA A 37 -11.27 22.25 -21.46
CA ALA A 37 -12.61 22.68 -21.85
C ALA A 37 -13.45 23.18 -20.66
N LEU A 38 -12.85 23.30 -19.47
CA LEU A 38 -13.53 23.77 -18.28
C LEU A 38 -13.76 25.28 -18.32
N ASP A 39 -14.94 25.70 -17.88
CA ASP A 39 -15.22 27.13 -17.71
C ASP A 39 -14.43 27.74 -16.54
N ALA A 40 -14.40 29.07 -16.46
CA ALA A 40 -13.65 29.78 -15.43
C ALA A 40 -14.09 29.43 -13.99
N HIS A 41 -15.37 29.12 -13.78
CA HIS A 41 -15.89 28.75 -12.47
C HIS A 41 -15.42 27.35 -12.05
N GLN A 42 -15.42 26.40 -12.98
CA GLN A 42 -14.92 25.04 -12.78
C GLN A 42 -13.40 25.04 -12.55
N GLN A 43 -12.64 25.78 -13.34
CA GLN A 43 -11.19 25.94 -13.14
C GLN A 43 -10.88 26.51 -11.75
N LYS A 44 -11.60 27.56 -11.33
CA LYS A 44 -11.45 28.15 -10.00
C LYS A 44 -11.79 27.15 -8.89
N THR A 45 -12.85 26.37 -9.07
CA THR A 45 -13.25 25.33 -8.11
C THR A 45 -12.15 24.28 -7.95
N ILE A 46 -11.61 23.77 -9.05
CA ILE A 46 -10.52 22.78 -9.01
C ILE A 46 -9.28 23.37 -8.34
N HIS A 47 -8.91 24.61 -8.66
CA HIS A 47 -7.79 25.28 -8.03
C HIS A 47 -7.95 25.42 -6.51
N ASN A 48 -9.15 25.78 -6.05
CA ASN A 48 -9.47 25.85 -4.63
C ASN A 48 -9.36 24.49 -3.94
N ILE A 49 -9.87 23.43 -4.58
CA ILE A 49 -9.75 22.05 -4.08
C ILE A 49 -8.28 21.64 -3.98
N ALA A 50 -7.50 21.88 -5.03
CA ALA A 50 -6.06 21.57 -5.05
C ALA A 50 -5.32 22.31 -3.93
N THR A 51 -5.63 23.59 -3.73
CA THR A 51 -5.03 24.42 -2.67
C THR A 51 -5.42 23.91 -1.28
N ALA A 52 -6.69 23.58 -1.05
CA ALA A 52 -7.15 23.01 0.21
C ALA A 52 -6.49 21.65 0.49
N GLY A 53 -6.40 20.78 -0.52
CA GLY A 53 -5.72 19.49 -0.44
C GLY A 53 -4.24 19.65 -0.08
N ALA A 54 -3.53 20.59 -0.70
CA ALA A 54 -2.13 20.87 -0.38
C ALA A 54 -1.94 21.36 1.07
N ARG A 55 -2.87 22.19 1.59
CA ARG A 55 -2.83 22.64 2.99
C ARG A 55 -3.00 21.48 3.97
N VAL A 56 -3.94 20.57 3.70
CA VAL A 56 -4.15 19.38 4.53
C VAL A 56 -2.94 18.47 4.49
N ALA A 57 -2.38 18.21 3.30
CA ALA A 57 -1.17 17.40 3.14
C ALA A 57 0.02 17.98 3.93
N ASN A 58 0.25 19.28 3.84
CA ASN A 58 1.29 19.97 4.60
C ASN A 58 1.06 19.89 6.13
N ALA A 59 -0.18 20.04 6.58
CA ALA A 59 -0.50 19.88 8.00
C ALA A 59 -0.22 18.45 8.49
N GLN A 60 -0.63 17.44 7.74
CA GLN A 60 -0.34 16.03 8.04
C GLN A 60 1.16 15.73 8.03
N GLN A 61 1.91 16.33 7.11
CA GLN A 61 3.36 16.20 7.09
C GLN A 61 4.00 16.77 8.36
N LYS A 62 3.62 17.98 8.78
CA LYS A 62 4.14 18.58 10.02
C LYS A 62 3.81 17.74 11.26
N VAL A 63 2.62 17.17 11.32
CA VAL A 63 2.25 16.25 12.42
C VAL A 63 3.17 15.02 12.42
N ARG A 64 3.39 14.39 11.27
CA ARG A 64 4.29 13.23 11.15
C ARG A 64 5.74 13.58 11.51
N GLU A 65 6.24 14.73 11.06
CA GLU A 65 7.58 15.22 11.42
C GLU A 65 7.70 15.49 12.93
N GLY A 66 6.68 16.08 13.54
CA GLY A 66 6.60 16.30 14.98
C GLY A 66 6.60 14.99 15.78
N GLN A 67 5.80 14.01 15.35
CA GLN A 67 5.76 12.67 15.95
C GLN A 67 7.12 11.97 15.83
N LEU A 68 7.75 12.00 14.65
CA LEU A 68 9.07 11.42 14.44
C LEU A 68 10.14 12.09 15.31
N ARG A 69 10.07 13.42 15.46
CA ARG A 69 10.99 14.16 16.34
C ARG A 69 10.81 13.76 17.81
N ALA A 70 9.57 13.64 18.27
CA ALA A 70 9.27 13.20 19.63
C ALA A 70 9.78 11.77 19.88
N MET A 71 9.51 10.83 18.96
CA MET A 71 10.02 9.46 19.06
C MET A 71 11.55 9.41 19.15
N LYS A 72 12.25 10.20 18.33
CA LYS A 72 13.72 10.29 18.38
C LYS A 72 14.22 10.84 19.72
N ALA A 73 13.54 11.82 20.30
CA ALA A 73 13.88 12.36 21.61
C ALA A 73 13.72 11.31 22.71
N THR A 74 12.59 10.59 22.73
CA THR A 74 12.35 9.50 23.69
C THR A 74 13.37 8.37 23.54
N LEU A 75 13.70 7.97 22.31
CA LEU A 75 14.75 6.97 22.09
C LEU A 75 16.12 7.45 22.56
N ALA A 76 16.45 8.74 22.37
CA ALA A 76 17.70 9.31 22.86
C ALA A 76 17.75 9.30 24.39
N GLU A 77 16.66 9.62 25.08
CA GLU A 77 16.57 9.55 26.54
C GLU A 77 16.78 8.11 27.05
N ILE A 78 16.10 7.12 26.43
CA ILE A 78 16.24 5.70 26.77
C ILE A 78 17.68 5.21 26.59
N LEU A 79 18.36 5.64 25.52
CA LEU A 79 19.73 5.22 25.22
C LEU A 79 20.79 5.92 26.09
N VAL A 80 20.45 6.98 26.82
CA VAL A 80 21.36 7.68 27.75
C VAL A 80 21.36 7.03 29.14
N ASP A 81 20.23 6.50 29.60
CA ASP A 81 20.10 5.82 30.89
C ASP A 81 19.49 4.41 30.74
N PRO A 82 20.28 3.41 30.35
CA PRO A 82 19.81 2.06 30.07
C PRO A 82 19.44 1.26 31.34
N GLU A 83 19.89 1.68 32.53
CA GLU A 83 19.66 0.95 33.79
C GLU A 83 18.17 0.86 34.14
N GLY A 84 17.37 1.85 33.72
CA GLY A 84 15.91 1.85 33.84
C GLY A 84 15.17 1.15 32.70
N THR A 85 15.87 0.62 31.70
CA THR A 85 15.28 0.12 30.46
C THR A 85 15.29 -1.41 30.41
N ASP A 86 14.17 -2.03 30.05
CA ASP A 86 14.06 -3.49 29.91
C ASP A 86 15.10 -4.01 28.88
N PRO A 87 16.03 -4.90 29.27
CA PRO A 87 17.03 -5.47 28.35
C PRO A 87 16.40 -6.17 27.14
N ARG A 88 15.18 -6.73 27.28
CA ARG A 88 14.43 -7.33 26.18
C ARG A 88 14.00 -6.27 25.16
N PHE A 89 13.64 -5.07 25.61
CA PHE A 89 13.31 -3.96 24.73
C PHE A 89 14.53 -3.55 23.92
N LEU A 90 15.69 -3.39 24.55
CA LEU A 90 16.94 -3.07 23.83
C LEU A 90 17.29 -4.16 22.80
N GLY A 91 17.15 -5.44 23.17
CA GLY A 91 17.37 -6.55 22.25
C GLY A 91 16.40 -6.64 21.06
N VAL A 92 15.17 -6.13 21.20
CA VAL A 92 14.23 -5.98 20.08
C VAL A 92 14.59 -4.75 19.24
N LEU A 93 14.86 -3.61 19.88
CA LEU A 93 15.21 -2.36 19.23
C LEU A 93 16.44 -2.52 18.32
N PHE A 94 17.55 -3.04 18.85
CA PHE A 94 18.78 -3.20 18.07
C PHE A 94 18.63 -4.21 16.92
N ARG A 95 17.84 -5.26 17.11
CA ARG A 95 17.55 -6.25 16.06
C ARG A 95 16.77 -5.63 14.90
N GLU A 96 15.72 -4.87 15.21
CA GLU A 96 14.92 -4.17 14.20
C GLU A 96 15.73 -3.09 13.49
N LEU A 97 16.56 -2.34 14.22
CA LEU A 97 17.46 -1.35 13.64
C LEU A 97 18.47 -2.00 12.68
N LEU A 98 19.09 -3.12 13.06
CA LEU A 98 20.04 -3.84 12.20
C LEU A 98 19.36 -4.47 10.98
N ALA A 99 18.15 -5.01 11.12
CA ALA A 99 17.41 -5.64 10.02
C ALA A 99 17.04 -4.64 8.90
N ASN A 100 16.81 -3.38 9.25
CA ASN A 100 16.41 -2.33 8.31
C ASN A 100 17.54 -1.32 7.99
N ALA A 101 18.72 -1.51 8.57
CA ALA A 101 19.84 -0.61 8.36
C ALA A 101 20.48 -0.81 6.98
N THR A 102 20.95 0.29 6.39
CA THR A 102 21.92 0.21 5.30
C THR A 102 23.24 -0.36 5.83
N ALA A 103 24.04 -1.00 4.97
CA ALA A 103 25.34 -1.56 5.36
C ALA A 103 26.27 -0.55 6.07
N ALA A 104 26.20 0.73 5.68
CA ALA A 104 26.97 1.81 6.31
C ALA A 104 26.47 2.14 7.73
N ASN A 105 25.15 2.09 7.97
CA ASN A 105 24.58 2.40 9.27
C ASN A 105 24.62 1.21 10.22
N ALA A 106 24.53 0.00 9.69
CA ALA A 106 24.50 -1.22 10.48
C ALA A 106 25.81 -1.43 11.27
N LYS A 107 26.96 -1.07 10.68
CA LYS A 107 28.25 -1.03 11.41
C LYS A 107 28.22 -0.08 12.61
N LYS A 108 27.56 1.07 12.47
CA LYS A 108 27.44 2.05 13.56
C LYS A 108 26.52 1.56 14.66
N ILE A 109 25.42 0.89 14.28
CA ILE A 109 24.46 0.31 15.22
C ILE A 109 25.11 -0.85 16.00
N ALA A 110 25.82 -1.75 15.32
CA ALA A 110 26.54 -2.86 15.94
C ALA A 110 27.65 -2.41 16.90
N ALA A 111 28.29 -1.27 16.61
CA ALA A 111 29.32 -0.68 17.47
C ALA A 111 28.76 0.10 18.67
N HIS A 112 27.43 0.20 18.82
CA HIS A 112 26.82 0.94 19.93
C HIS A 112 27.06 0.20 21.27
N PRO A 113 27.43 0.89 22.37
CA PRO A 113 27.71 0.24 23.65
C PRO A 113 26.56 -0.60 24.23
N LEU A 114 25.32 -0.21 23.89
CA LEU A 114 24.10 -0.90 24.30
C LEU A 114 23.63 -1.99 23.31
N CYS A 115 24.34 -2.20 22.21
CA CYS A 115 24.01 -3.26 21.28
C CYS A 115 24.38 -4.62 21.90
N PRO A 116 23.46 -5.58 21.99
CA PRO A 116 23.77 -6.93 22.45
C PRO A 116 24.88 -7.58 21.61
N SER A 117 25.86 -8.21 22.26
CA SER A 117 27.03 -8.79 21.58
C SER A 117 26.65 -9.83 20.52
N ASP A 118 25.61 -10.63 20.76
CA ASP A 118 25.09 -11.62 19.81
C ASP A 118 24.55 -10.99 18.52
N LEU A 119 24.06 -9.75 18.60
CA LEU A 119 23.61 -8.98 17.44
C LEU A 119 24.78 -8.25 16.76
N ALA A 120 25.77 -7.81 17.51
CA ALA A 120 26.93 -7.07 17.00
C ALA A 120 27.86 -7.95 16.12
N GLU A 121 27.99 -9.23 16.45
CA GLU A 121 28.88 -10.18 15.74
C GLU A 121 28.24 -10.81 14.49
N ARG A 122 26.94 -10.55 14.26
CA ARG A 122 26.21 -11.22 13.19
C ARG A 122 26.71 -10.75 11.80
N PRO A 123 27.07 -11.67 10.90
CA PRO A 123 27.50 -11.29 9.55
C PRO A 123 26.36 -10.54 8.85
N GLN A 124 26.68 -9.32 8.42
CA GLN A 124 25.76 -8.44 7.69
C GLN A 124 25.33 -9.16 6.40
N PRO A 125 24.02 -9.23 6.08
CA PRO A 125 23.60 -9.71 4.79
C PRO A 125 24.21 -8.79 3.72
N ALA A 126 24.91 -9.39 2.75
CA ALA A 126 25.37 -8.67 1.57
C ALA A 126 24.14 -8.14 0.84
N ALA A 127 24.12 -6.83 0.60
CA ALA A 127 23.06 -6.13 -0.13
C ALA A 127 22.97 -6.61 -1.59
#